data_AF-A0A947RLZ6-F1
#
_entry.id   AF-A0A947RLZ6-F1
#
_cell.length_a   1.000
_cell.length_b   1.000
_cell.length_c   1.000
_cell.angle_alpha   90.00
_cell.angle_beta   90.00
_cell.angle_gamma   90.00
#
_symmetry.space_group_name_H-M   'P 1'
#
loop_
_entity.id
_entity.type
_entity.pdbx_description
1 polymer ?
#
loop_
_entity_poly.entity_id
_entity_poly.type
_entity_poly.pdbx_seq_one_letter_code
_entity_poly.pdbx_strand_id
1 'polypeptide(L)' 'MDIPRFLFRVKDRQIEEEAENLVAHFGIKDVEIRRDDTIKDAWFEDSTAMKTTFGLDDIRAYLEELTGR' A
#
# COMPACT_ATOMS: atom_id res chain seq x y z
N MET A 1 -20.19 -6.25 -2.96
CA MET A 1 -19.10 -5.26 -2.90
C MET A 1 -17.99 -5.93 -2.15
N ASP A 2 -16.96 -6.42 -2.85
CA ASP A 2 -15.73 -6.87 -2.19
C ASP A 2 -14.96 -5.61 -1.80
N ILE A 3 -14.82 -5.39 -0.50
CA ILE A 3 -13.98 -4.31 0.03
C ILE A 3 -12.54 -4.84 -0.05
N PRO A 4 -11.62 -4.16 -0.77
CA PRO A 4 -10.23 -4.57 -0.84
C PRO A 4 -9.64 -4.69 0.56
N ARG A 5 -8.84 -5.74 0.80
CA ARG A 5 -8.18 -5.94 2.09
C ARG A 5 -7.26 -4.76 2.42
N PHE A 6 -6.54 -4.30 1.41
CA PHE A 6 -5.54 -3.27 1.54
C PHE A 6 -6.01 -1.95 0.96
N LEU A 7 -5.72 -0.85 1.65
CA LEU A 7 -5.86 0.50 1.13
C LEU A 7 -4.49 1.17 1.09
N PHE A 8 -4.03 1.52 -0.10
CA PHE A 8 -2.77 2.20 -0.33
C PHE A 8 -3.06 3.63 -0.81
N ARG A 9 -2.87 4.61 0.08
CA ARG A 9 -2.96 6.02 -0.29
C ARG A 9 -1.60 6.57 -0.67
N VAL A 10 -1.58 7.34 -1.75
CA VAL A 10 -0.38 7.92 -2.33
C VAL A 10 -0.60 9.41 -2.57
N LYS A 11 0.42 10.22 -2.32
CA LYS A 11 0.33 11.68 -2.45
C LYS A 11 0.16 12.15 -3.89
N ASP A 12 0.92 11.57 -4.79
CA ASP A 12 1.03 12.00 -6.17
C ASP A 12 1.25 10.82 -7.11
N ARG A 13 1.32 11.12 -8.41
CA ARG A 13 1.46 10.11 -9.47
C ARG A 13 2.79 9.36 -9.40
N GLN A 14 3.86 10.00 -8.94
CA GLN A 14 5.16 9.33 -8.84
C GLN A 14 5.10 8.23 -7.77
N ILE A 15 4.49 8.53 -6.63
CA ILE A 15 4.28 7.54 -5.56
C ILE A 15 3.25 6.48 -5.97
N GLU A 16 2.24 6.84 -6.76
CA GLU A 16 1.27 5.89 -7.33
C GLU A 16 1.95 4.82 -8.19
N GLU A 17 2.84 5.21 -9.10
CA GLU A 17 3.59 4.27 -9.95
C GLU A 17 4.49 3.35 -9.11
N GLU A 18 5.14 3.89 -8.07
CA GLU A 18 5.94 3.08 -7.14
C GLU A 18 5.08 2.11 -6.31
N ALA A 19 3.91 2.55 -5.85
CA ALA A 19 2.97 1.71 -5.12
C ALA A 19 2.44 0.56 -6.00
N GLU A 20 2.08 0.85 -7.26
CA GLU A 20 1.67 -0.16 -8.25
C GLU A 20 2.77 -1.19 -8.48
N ASN A 21 4.01 -0.74 -8.68
CA ASN A 21 5.17 -1.62 -8.84
C ASN A 21 5.39 -2.49 -7.58
N LEU A 22 5.23 -1.92 -6.39
CA LEU A 22 5.43 -2.61 -5.13
C LEU A 22 4.39 -3.72 -4.93
N VAL A 23 3.11 -3.40 -5.09
CA VAL A 23 2.03 -4.40 -4.91
C VAL A 23 2.10 -5.48 -6.00
N ALA A 24 2.46 -5.12 -7.23
CA ALA A 24 2.66 -6.08 -8.31
C ALA A 24 3.86 -6.99 -8.04
N HIS A 25 4.97 -6.42 -7.53
CA HIS A 25 6.15 -7.18 -7.14
C HIS A 25 5.78 -8.25 -6.10
N PHE A 26 5.04 -7.89 -5.05
CA PHE A 26 4.60 -8.82 -4.01
C PHE A 26 3.39 -9.69 -4.39
N GLY A 27 2.80 -9.48 -5.56
CA GLY A 27 1.65 -10.27 -6.04
C GLY A 27 0.34 -9.97 -5.31
N ILE A 28 0.22 -8.78 -4.73
CA ILE A 28 -0.96 -8.33 -3.98
C ILE A 28 -2.03 -7.85 -4.96
N LYS A 29 -3.18 -8.52 -4.96
CA LYS A 29 -4.30 -8.22 -5.86
C LYS A 29 -5.48 -7.54 -5.16
N ASP A 30 -5.61 -7.73 -3.85
CA ASP A 30 -6.72 -7.21 -3.05
C ASP A 30 -6.38 -5.84 -2.45
N VAL A 31 -5.89 -4.92 -3.29
CA VAL A 31 -5.45 -3.57 -2.89
C VAL A 31 -6.17 -2.49 -3.68
N GLU A 32 -6.68 -1.48 -2.99
CA GLU A 32 -7.11 -0.22 -3.59
C GLU A 32 -5.97 0.79 -3.50
N ILE A 33 -5.49 1.28 -4.65
CA ILE A 33 -4.55 2.40 -4.68
C ILE A 33 -5.33 3.69 -4.95
N ARG A 34 -5.17 4.69 -4.09
CA ARG A 34 -5.90 5.96 -4.18
C ARG A 34 -5.00 7.15 -3.98
N ARG A 35 -5.10 8.13 -4.88
CA ARG A 35 -4.47 9.44 -4.68
C ARG A 35 -5.17 10.25 -3.60
N ASP A 36 -4.39 10.77 -2.65
CA ASP A 36 -4.82 11.60 -1.54
C ASP A 36 -3.78 12.71 -1.35
N ASP A 37 -4.09 13.94 -1.73
CA ASP A 37 -3.16 15.07 -1.63
C ASP A 37 -3.02 15.62 -0.21
N THR A 38 -3.82 15.10 0.74
CA THR A 38 -3.79 15.51 2.15
C THR A 38 -2.74 14.75 2.97
N ILE A 39 -2.19 13.65 2.44
CA ILE A 39 -1.13 12.87 3.09
C ILE A 39 0.26 13.39 2.70
N LYS A 40 1.23 13.21 3.61
CA LYS A 40 2.59 13.71 3.41
C LYS A 40 3.39 12.92 2.38
N ASP A 41 3.13 11.61 2.31
CA ASP A 41 3.89 10.63 1.52
C ASP A 41 2.99 9.42 1.15
N ALA A 42 3.34 8.20 1.59
CA ALA A 42 2.55 6.99 1.41
C ALA A 42 1.88 6.50 2.71
N TRP A 43 0.69 5.92 2.59
CA TRP A 43 -0.06 5.29 3.69
C TRP A 43 -0.60 3.96 3.21
N PHE A 44 -0.35 2.88 3.95
CA PHE A 44 -0.89 1.56 3.68
C PHE A 44 -1.68 1.03 4.87
N GLU A 45 -2.89 0.55 4.64
CA GLU A 45 -3.76 -0.03 5.65
C GLU A 45 -4.05 -1.50 5.30
N ASP A 46 -3.82 -2.41 6.25
CA ASP A 46 -4.29 -3.79 6.20
C ASP A 46 -5.48 -3.94 7.13
N SER A 47 -6.67 -4.03 6.53
CA SER A 47 -7.94 -4.16 7.27
C SER A 47 -8.03 -5.45 8.08
N THR A 48 -7.34 -6.52 7.64
CA THR A 48 -7.34 -7.81 8.33
C THR A 48 -6.43 -7.79 9.56
N ALA A 49 -5.27 -7.15 9.45
CA ALA A 49 -4.32 -7.02 10.55
C ALA A 49 -4.64 -5.83 11.47
N MET A 50 -5.60 -4.97 11.10
CA MET A 50 -5.87 -3.67 11.75
C MET A 50 -4.59 -2.85 11.93
N LYS A 51 -3.73 -2.87 10.91
CA LYS A 51 -2.41 -2.23 10.93
C LYS A 51 -2.35 -1.14 9.86
N THR A 52 -1.78 -0.01 10.24
CA THR A 52 -1.46 1.09 9.34
C THR A 52 0.05 1.31 9.33
N THR A 53 0.62 1.41 8.13
CA THR A 53 2.04 1.64 7.88
C THR A 53 2.20 2.89 7.03
N PHE A 54 3.21 3.71 7.31
CA PHE A 54 3.43 5.00 6.64
C PHE A 54 4.81 5.04 6.01
N GLY A 55 4.94 5.65 4.83
CA GLY A 55 6.19 5.73 4.09
C GLY A 55 6.49 4.50 3.25
N LEU A 56 7.00 4.70 2.03
CA LEU A 56 7.21 3.59 1.08
C LEU A 56 8.17 2.50 1.60
N ASP A 57 9.24 2.88 2.32
CA ASP A 57 10.23 1.93 2.84
C ASP A 57 9.62 1.01 3.92
N ASP A 58 8.89 1.57 4.87
CA ASP A 58 8.23 0.79 5.92
C ASP A 58 7.10 -0.08 5.34
N ILE A 59 6.37 0.44 4.35
CA ILE A 59 5.35 -0.32 3.63
C ILE A 59 6.00 -1.50 2.91
N ARG A 60 7.13 -1.30 2.23
CA ARG A 60 7.87 -2.37 1.58
C ARG A 60 8.31 -3.45 2.57
N ALA A 61 8.93 -3.06 3.69
CA ALA A 61 9.35 -3.99 4.72
C ALA A 61 8.16 -4.79 5.28
N TYR A 62 7.02 -4.13 5.49
CA TYR A 62 5.80 -4.80 5.93
C TYR A 62 5.26 -5.79 4.90
N LEU A 63 5.28 -5.45 3.61
CA LEU A 63 4.83 -6.36 2.55
C LEU A 63 5.76 -7.56 2.36
N GLU A 64 7.08 -7.35 2.56
CA GLU A 64 8.09 -8.40 2.58
C GLU A 64 7.81 -9.42 3.70
N GLU A 65 7.63 -8.93 4.94
CA GLU A 65 7.21 -9.75 6.08
C GLU A 65 5.89 -10.49 5.83
N LEU A 66 4.90 -9.80 5.24
CA LEU A 66 3.57 -10.35 5.01
C LEU A 66 3.55 -11.46 3.95
N THR A 67 4.37 -11.33 2.91
CA THR A 67 4.42 -12.29 1.80
C THR A 67 5.51 -13.35 1.97
N GLY A 68 6.39 -13.20 2.98
CA GLY A 68 7.51 -14.10 3.23
C GLY A 68 8.54 -14.09 2.09
N ARG A 69 8.69 -12.94 1.41
CA ARG A 69 9.67 -12.74 0.34
C ARG A 69 10.95 -12.08 0.83
#